data_AF-A0A0G0WVW7-F1
#
_entry.id   AF-A0A0G0WVW7-F1
#
_cell.length_a   1.000
_cell.length_b   1.000
_cell.length_c   1.000
_cell.angle_alpha   90.00
_cell.angle_beta   90.00
_cell.angle_gamma   90.00
#
_symmetry.space_group_name_H-M   'P 1'
#
loop_
_entity.id
_entity.type
_entity.pdbx_description
1 polymer ?
#
loop_
_entity_poly.entity_id
_entity_poly.type
_entity_poly.pdbx_seq_one_letter_code
_entity_poly.pdbx_strand_id
1 'polypeptide(L)'
;PFYLFLSFLISKIESRAGVKNITNIIEKSDGIMIARGDLGDEVDYEKVTYKKAFLIGSFQCLSIIPGMSRAAATIIGGLSTGINRATATEFSFLLAVPTMMAASALDIYKSRQYISQSGTLTLFIGTVFSFIFAMIAIKFLVNYVKKHNFIVFGVYRIILAILFWLFVM
;
A
#
# COMPACT_ATOMS: atom_id res chain seq x y z
N PRO A 1 23.36 -29.59 -16.81
CA PRO A 1 22.72 -29.60 -15.47
C PRO A 1 21.86 -28.36 -15.13
N PHE A 2 21.79 -27.30 -15.95
CA PHE A 2 21.08 -26.05 -15.61
C PHE A 2 19.68 -25.88 -16.26
N TYR A 3 19.24 -26.85 -17.08
CA TYR A 3 17.96 -26.78 -17.82
C TYR A 3 16.78 -27.50 -17.14
N LEU A 4 16.97 -28.11 -15.97
CA LEU A 4 15.92 -28.87 -15.27
C LEU A 4 15.04 -28.06 -14.31
N PHE A 5 15.29 -26.76 -14.18
CA PHE A 5 14.54 -25.88 -13.26
C PHE A 5 13.38 -25.11 -13.91
N LEU A 6 13.13 -25.27 -15.20
CA LEU A 6 12.25 -24.37 -15.97
C LEU A 6 10.80 -24.84 -16.18
N SER A 7 10.34 -25.91 -15.52
CA SER A 7 8.99 -26.45 -15.77
C SER A 7 8.13 -26.61 -14.51
N PHE A 8 8.34 -25.80 -13.46
CA PHE A 8 7.39 -25.74 -12.35
C PHE A 8 6.25 -24.76 -12.71
N LEU A 9 5.05 -25.28 -12.98
CA LEU A 9 3.87 -24.48 -13.26
C LEU A 9 3.16 -24.12 -11.94
N ILE A 10 3.36 -22.88 -11.48
CA ILE A 10 2.65 -22.34 -10.31
C ILE A 10 1.40 -21.59 -10.79
N SER A 11 0.23 -22.18 -10.53
CA SER A 11 -1.05 -21.55 -10.88
C SER A 11 -1.45 -20.49 -9.85
N LYS A 12 -1.64 -19.26 -10.32
CA LYS A 12 -2.13 -18.16 -9.50
C LYS A 12 -3.67 -18.15 -9.51
N ILE A 13 -4.30 -18.40 -8.36
CA ILE A 13 -5.76 -18.33 -8.22
C ILE A 13 -6.11 -16.90 -7.83
N GLU A 14 -6.81 -16.20 -8.72
CA GLU A 14 -7.20 -14.79 -8.50
C GLU A 14 -8.70 -14.54 -8.70
N SER A 15 -9.47 -15.54 -9.16
CA SER A 15 -10.91 -15.41 -9.36
C SER A 15 -11.70 -16.46 -8.58
N ARG A 16 -12.94 -16.13 -8.20
CA ARG A 16 -13.84 -17.11 -7.54
C ARG A 16 -14.15 -18.31 -8.43
N ALA A 17 -14.10 -18.16 -9.75
CA ALA A 17 -14.19 -19.27 -10.69
C ALA A 17 -12.99 -20.23 -10.55
N GLY A 18 -11.78 -19.68 -10.38
CA GLY A 18 -10.58 -20.48 -10.09
C GLY A 18 -10.67 -21.22 -8.76
N VAL A 19 -11.27 -20.62 -7.73
CA VAL A 19 -11.52 -21.31 -6.44
C VAL A 19 -12.51 -22.47 -6.59
N LYS A 20 -13.59 -22.29 -7.37
CA LYS A 20 -14.55 -23.37 -7.65
C LYS A 20 -13.95 -24.53 -8.44
N ASN A 21 -12.95 -24.24 -9.27
CA ASN A 21 -12.29 -25.23 -10.13
C ASN A 21 -10.91 -25.67 -9.60
N ILE A 22 -10.64 -25.45 -8.30
CA ILE A 22 -9.29 -25.56 -7.74
C ILE A 22 -8.72 -26.98 -7.85
N THR A 23 -9.56 -28.02 -7.74
CA THR A 23 -9.15 -29.42 -7.84
C THR A 23 -8.51 -29.71 -9.20
N ASN A 24 -9.16 -29.28 -10.29
CA ASN A 24 -8.64 -29.43 -11.65
C ASN A 24 -7.37 -28.61 -11.89
N ILE A 25 -7.21 -27.49 -11.17
CA ILE A 25 -6.01 -26.66 -11.28
C ILE A 25 -4.85 -27.31 -10.53
N ILE A 26 -5.09 -27.88 -9.34
CA ILE A 26 -4.08 -28.63 -8.56
C ILE A 26 -3.55 -29.80 -9.39
N GLU A 27 -4.43 -30.56 -10.06
CA GLU A 27 -4.00 -31.70 -10.88
C GLU A 27 -3.09 -31.31 -12.06
N LYS A 28 -3.20 -30.07 -12.55
CA LYS A 28 -2.45 -29.58 -13.71
C LYS A 28 -1.29 -28.65 -13.36
N SER A 29 -1.05 -28.41 -12.07
CA SER A 29 -0.06 -27.43 -11.59
C SER A 29 0.85 -28.04 -10.54
N ASP A 30 2.13 -27.71 -10.61
CA ASP A 30 3.12 -28.15 -9.63
C ASP A 30 3.06 -27.33 -8.33
N GLY A 31 2.32 -26.21 -8.33
CA GLY A 31 2.07 -25.39 -7.15
C GLY A 31 0.92 -24.41 -7.34
N ILE A 32 0.44 -23.83 -6.23
CA ILE A 32 -0.63 -22.83 -6.23
C ILE A 32 -0.21 -21.60 -5.43
N MET A 33 -0.50 -20.42 -6.00
CA MET A 33 -0.43 -19.14 -5.32
C MET A 33 -1.84 -18.54 -5.19
N ILE A 34 -2.28 -18.29 -3.96
CA ILE A 34 -3.57 -17.61 -3.72
C ILE A 34 -3.37 -16.10 -3.78
N ALA A 35 -3.99 -15.45 -4.76
CA ALA A 35 -3.96 -14.00 -4.92
C ALA A 35 -4.94 -13.33 -3.94
N ARG A 36 -4.56 -13.23 -2.67
CA ARG A 36 -5.40 -12.67 -1.60
C ARG A 36 -5.88 -11.25 -1.89
N GLY A 37 -5.16 -10.48 -2.70
CA GLY A 37 -5.58 -9.15 -3.11
C GLY A 37 -6.83 -9.12 -4.00
N ASP A 38 -7.04 -10.15 -4.82
CA ASP A 38 -8.19 -10.31 -5.72
C ASP A 38 -9.31 -11.14 -5.06
N LEU A 39 -8.93 -12.12 -4.24
CA LEU A 39 -9.85 -13.07 -3.61
C LEU A 39 -10.29 -12.68 -2.20
N GLY A 40 -9.72 -11.60 -1.65
CA GLY A 40 -10.00 -11.13 -0.30
C GLY A 40 -11.46 -10.75 -0.10
N ASP A 41 -11.87 -10.67 1.16
CA ASP A 41 -13.22 -10.26 1.51
C ASP A 41 -13.47 -8.82 1.03
N GLU A 42 -14.53 -8.63 0.26
CA GLU A 42 -15.06 -7.31 -0.07
C GLU A 42 -15.98 -6.89 1.07
N VAL A 43 -15.44 -6.17 2.02
CA VAL A 43 -16.20 -5.59 3.13
C VAL A 43 -16.01 -4.09 3.11
N ASP A 44 -17.04 -3.35 3.52
CA ASP A 44 -16.88 -1.92 3.76
C ASP A 44 -15.78 -1.70 4.81
N TYR A 45 -15.00 -0.63 4.67
CA TYR A 45 -13.91 -0.31 5.60
C TYR A 45 -14.39 -0.20 7.05
N GLU A 46 -15.66 0.17 7.27
CA GLU A 46 -16.31 0.25 8.58
C GLU A 46 -16.51 -1.12 9.24
N LYS A 47 -16.59 -2.19 8.45
CA LYS A 47 -16.79 -3.57 8.92
C LYS A 47 -15.47 -4.30 9.13
N VAL A 48 -14.33 -3.62 8.99
CA VAL A 48 -13.01 -4.18 9.33
C VAL A 48 -12.98 -4.43 10.84
N THR A 49 -12.88 -5.70 11.24
CA THR A 49 -12.88 -6.09 12.65
C THR A 49 -11.68 -5.51 13.39
N TYR A 50 -11.82 -5.25 14.69
CA TYR A 50 -10.72 -4.71 15.52
C TYR A 50 -9.45 -5.55 15.46
N LYS A 51 -9.57 -6.89 15.34
CA LYS A 51 -8.42 -7.78 15.16
C LYS A 51 -7.67 -7.49 13.86
N LYS A 52 -8.38 -7.31 12.75
CA LYS A 52 -7.78 -6.95 11.46
C LYS A 52 -7.17 -5.54 11.54
N ALA A 53 -7.88 -4.57 12.11
CA ALA A 53 -7.40 -3.20 12.30
C ALA A 53 -6.11 -3.13 13.14
N PHE A 54 -6.05 -3.87 14.24
CA PHE A 54 -4.85 -3.96 15.08
C PHE A 54 -3.66 -4.52 14.31
N LEU A 55 -3.84 -5.61 13.56
CA LEU A 55 -2.78 -6.18 12.73
C LEU A 55 -2.31 -5.19 11.66
N ILE A 56 -3.24 -4.49 10.99
CA ILE A 56 -2.88 -3.45 10.00
C ILE A 56 -2.06 -2.33 10.67
N GLY A 57 -2.44 -1.91 11.88
CA GLY A 57 -1.66 -0.95 12.68
C GLY A 57 -0.26 -1.45 13.02
N SER A 58 -0.11 -2.73 13.38
CA SER A 58 1.21 -3.33 13.62
C SER A 58 2.09 -3.31 12.37
N PHE A 59 1.52 -3.55 11.19
CA PHE A 59 2.24 -3.37 9.92
C PHE A 59 2.62 -1.91 9.66
N GLN A 60 1.81 -0.94 10.12
CA GLN A 60 2.15 0.47 10.00
C GLN A 60 3.45 0.83 10.75
N CYS A 61 3.79 0.14 11.83
CA CYS A 61 5.05 0.39 12.55
C CYS A 61 6.29 0.24 11.66
N LEU A 62 6.22 -0.60 10.62
CA LEU A 62 7.30 -0.74 9.66
C LEU A 62 7.56 0.58 8.89
N SER A 63 6.59 1.50 8.82
CA SER A 63 6.70 2.78 8.11
C SER A 63 7.53 3.82 8.85
N ILE A 64 8.03 3.50 10.04
CA ILE A 64 9.01 4.32 10.76
C ILE A 64 10.36 4.31 10.04
N ILE A 65 10.67 3.25 9.28
CA ILE A 65 11.89 3.17 8.48
C ILE A 65 11.84 4.24 7.37
N PRO A 66 12.79 5.19 7.32
CA PRO A 66 12.80 6.24 6.30
C PRO A 66 12.81 5.65 4.88
N GLY A 67 12.03 6.25 3.97
CA GLY A 67 11.86 5.75 2.59
C GLY A 67 10.87 4.58 2.46
N MET A 68 10.38 4.03 3.59
CA MET A 68 9.33 3.05 3.59
C MET A 68 7.95 3.73 3.39
N SER A 69 7.19 3.26 2.42
CA SER A 69 5.85 3.81 2.13
C SER A 69 4.83 3.34 3.17
N ARG A 70 4.36 4.27 4.00
CA ARG A 70 3.30 4.04 4.98
C ARG A 70 2.06 3.39 4.36
N ALA A 71 1.59 3.90 3.22
CA ALA A 71 0.43 3.34 2.53
C ALA A 71 0.68 1.90 2.07
N ALA A 72 1.88 1.57 1.58
CA ALA A 72 2.20 0.19 1.18
C ALA A 72 2.22 -0.76 2.39
N ALA A 73 2.78 -0.33 3.52
CA ALA A 73 2.85 -1.11 4.75
C ALA A 73 1.46 -1.56 5.21
N THR A 74 0.55 -0.60 5.34
CA THR A 74 -0.82 -0.82 5.81
C THR A 74 -1.68 -1.55 4.79
N ILE A 75 -1.51 -1.28 3.49
CA ILE A 75 -2.23 -2.03 2.45
C ILE A 75 -1.79 -3.49 2.45
N ILE A 76 -0.49 -3.77 2.46
CA ILE A 76 0.03 -5.14 2.51
C ILE A 76 -0.40 -5.84 3.82
N GLY A 77 -0.41 -5.12 4.94
CA GLY A 77 -0.99 -5.60 6.20
C GLY A 77 -2.48 -5.92 6.09
N GLY A 78 -3.25 -5.10 5.37
CA GLY A 78 -4.65 -5.37 5.07
C GLY A 78 -4.82 -6.65 4.25
N LEU A 79 -4.06 -6.77 3.16
CA LEU A 79 -4.08 -7.94 2.29
C LEU A 79 -3.69 -9.23 3.03
N SER A 80 -2.72 -9.16 3.96
CA SER A 80 -2.31 -10.31 4.78
C SER A 80 -3.41 -10.74 5.75
N THR A 81 -4.27 -9.81 6.19
CA THR A 81 -5.47 -10.11 6.99
C THR A 81 -6.66 -10.65 6.18
N GLY A 82 -6.53 -10.68 4.84
CA GLY A 82 -7.51 -11.28 3.93
C GLY A 82 -8.61 -10.37 3.42
N ILE A 83 -8.51 -9.05 3.58
CA ILE A 83 -9.40 -8.08 2.89
C ILE A 83 -8.88 -7.78 1.48
N ASN A 84 -9.79 -7.42 0.56
CA ASN A 84 -9.41 -7.10 -0.81
C ASN A 84 -8.58 -5.79 -0.91
N ARG A 85 -7.97 -5.54 -2.07
CA ARG A 85 -7.13 -4.33 -2.28
C ARG A 85 -7.87 -3.02 -2.11
N ALA A 86 -9.12 -2.95 -2.56
CA ALA A 86 -9.91 -1.72 -2.50
C ALA A 86 -10.15 -1.32 -1.02
N THR A 87 -10.71 -2.23 -0.23
CA THR A 87 -10.96 -2.02 1.20
C THR A 87 -9.67 -1.76 1.96
N ALA A 88 -8.59 -2.50 1.68
CA ALA A 88 -7.30 -2.26 2.33
C ALA A 88 -6.73 -0.86 2.03
N THR A 89 -6.95 -0.36 0.81
CA THR A 89 -6.52 0.98 0.39
C THR A 89 -7.35 2.07 1.05
N GLU A 90 -8.68 1.92 1.08
CA GLU A 90 -9.58 2.87 1.75
C GLU A 90 -9.31 2.93 3.26
N PHE A 91 -9.18 1.77 3.92
CA PHE A 91 -8.82 1.69 5.33
C PHE A 91 -7.45 2.32 5.61
N SER A 92 -6.45 2.07 4.75
CA SER A 92 -5.13 2.69 4.84
C SER A 92 -5.19 4.22 4.77
N PHE A 93 -6.02 4.78 3.88
CA PHE A 93 -6.19 6.24 3.80
C PHE A 93 -6.89 6.82 5.03
N LEU A 94 -7.90 6.14 5.57
CA LEU A 94 -8.54 6.57 6.81
C LEU A 94 -7.58 6.54 8.00
N LEU A 95 -6.80 5.46 8.13
CA LEU A 95 -5.77 5.33 9.17
C LEU A 95 -4.66 6.41 9.05
N ALA A 96 -4.43 6.92 7.84
CA ALA A 96 -3.50 8.02 7.59
C ALA A 96 -3.87 9.29 8.36
N VAL A 97 -5.16 9.60 8.44
CA VAL A 97 -5.64 10.90 8.92
C VAL A 97 -5.16 11.16 10.35
N PRO A 98 -5.50 10.33 11.36
CA PRO A 98 -5.03 10.58 12.73
C PRO A 98 -3.51 10.44 12.85
N THR A 99 -2.89 9.51 12.13
CA THR A 99 -1.46 9.20 12.31
C THR A 99 -0.54 10.25 11.69
N MET A 100 -0.86 10.73 10.49
CA MET A 100 -0.12 11.80 9.82
C MET A 100 -0.45 13.17 10.41
N MET A 101 -1.68 13.41 10.88
CA MET A 101 -1.97 14.65 11.62
C MET A 101 -1.14 14.72 12.91
N ALA A 102 -1.06 13.63 13.68
CA ALA A 102 -0.25 13.59 14.89
C ALA A 102 1.25 13.78 14.59
N ALA A 103 1.78 13.09 13.56
CA ALA A 103 3.17 13.23 13.15
C ALA A 103 3.49 14.66 12.69
N SER A 104 2.69 15.23 11.78
CA SER A 104 2.89 16.59 11.28
C SER A 104 2.76 17.64 12.38
N ALA A 105 1.81 17.49 13.31
CA ALA A 105 1.66 18.41 14.43
C ALA A 105 2.90 18.38 15.35
N LEU A 106 3.42 17.19 15.63
CA LEU A 106 4.64 17.02 16.41
C LEU A 106 5.86 17.63 15.71
N ASP A 107 5.99 17.43 14.40
CA ASP A 107 7.10 17.97 13.59
C ASP A 107 7.06 19.50 13.52
N ILE A 108 5.88 20.09 13.34
CA ILE A 108 5.68 21.54 13.41
C ILE A 108 6.08 22.09 14.79
N TYR A 109 5.63 21.43 15.86
CA TYR A 109 5.96 21.87 17.22
C TYR A 109 7.47 21.81 17.50
N LYS A 110 8.15 20.74 17.08
CA LYS A 110 9.60 20.61 17.24
C LYS A 110 10.37 21.61 16.38
N SER A 111 9.86 21.93 15.19
CA SER A 111 10.53 22.80 14.21
C SER A 111 10.11 24.27 14.28
N ARG A 112 9.26 24.64 15.24
CA ARG A 112 8.67 25.99 15.37
C ARG A 112 9.68 27.15 15.32
N GLN A 113 10.88 26.94 15.83
CA GLN A 113 11.95 27.95 15.86
C GLN A 113 12.55 28.25 14.48
N TYR A 114 12.38 27.34 13.52
CA TYR A 114 12.84 27.50 12.13
C TYR A 114 11.76 28.10 11.21
N ILE A 115 10.53 28.27 11.70
CA ILE A 115 9.42 28.84 10.94
C ILE A 115 9.52 30.36 11.02
N SER A 116 10.14 30.97 10.00
CA SER A 116 10.19 32.43 9.88
C SER A 116 8.86 32.99 9.35
N GLN A 117 8.63 34.28 9.60
CA GLN A 117 7.46 35.00 9.08
C GLN A 117 7.41 35.01 7.54
N SER A 118 8.57 35.02 6.87
CA SER A 118 8.68 34.92 5.40
C SER A 118 8.39 33.50 4.89
N GLY A 119 8.73 32.45 5.63
CA GLY A 119 8.47 31.06 5.26
C GLY A 119 7.02 30.61 5.44
N THR A 120 6.24 31.34 6.26
CA THR A 120 4.86 30.97 6.58
C THR A 120 3.94 31.04 5.35
N LEU A 121 4.12 32.05 4.49
CA LEU A 121 3.37 32.17 3.24
C LEU A 121 3.68 31.01 2.28
N THR A 122 4.95 30.63 2.15
CA THR A 122 5.38 29.49 1.33
C THR A 122 4.81 28.18 1.85
N LEU A 123 4.85 27.95 3.17
CA LEU A 123 4.26 26.77 3.80
C LEU A 123 2.74 26.71 3.58
N PHE A 124 2.05 27.84 3.67
CA PHE A 124 0.62 27.91 3.43
C PHE A 124 0.27 27.54 1.98
N ILE A 125 0.94 28.17 1.01
CA ILE A 125 0.74 27.86 -0.42
C ILE A 125 1.05 26.38 -0.69
N GLY A 126 2.19 25.88 -0.20
CA GLY A 126 2.59 24.47 -0.36
C GLY A 126 1.56 23.51 0.24
N THR A 127 0.98 23.85 1.39
CA THR A 127 -0.08 23.06 2.04
C THR A 127 -1.36 23.03 1.21
N VAL A 128 -1.81 24.19 0.69
CA VAL A 128 -3.02 24.27 -0.14
C VAL A 128 -2.87 23.46 -1.42
N PHE A 129 -1.76 23.64 -2.14
CA PHE A 129 -1.49 22.86 -3.36
C PHE A 129 -1.37 21.37 -3.05
N SER A 130 -0.63 20.99 -2.00
CA SER A 130 -0.49 19.60 -1.58
C SER A 130 -1.84 18.97 -1.22
N PHE A 131 -2.73 19.72 -0.58
CA PHE A 131 -4.10 19.27 -0.25
C PHE A 131 -4.91 18.97 -1.51
N ILE A 132 -4.92 19.90 -2.48
CA ILE A 132 -5.64 19.73 -3.76
C ILE A 132 -5.11 18.50 -4.52
N PHE A 133 -3.80 18.39 -4.69
CA PHE A 133 -3.19 17.27 -5.40
C PHE A 133 -3.34 15.95 -4.63
N ALA A 134 -3.32 15.96 -3.30
CA ALA A 134 -3.58 14.76 -2.49
C ALA A 134 -5.00 14.23 -2.71
N MET A 135 -6.03 15.10 -2.75
CA MET A 135 -7.40 14.66 -3.04
C MET A 135 -7.52 14.01 -4.42
N ILE A 136 -6.89 14.61 -5.44
CA ILE A 136 -6.84 14.05 -6.80
C ILE A 136 -6.13 12.70 -6.79
N ALA A 137 -4.98 12.61 -6.13
CA ALA A 137 -4.18 11.39 -6.05
C ALA A 137 -4.89 10.25 -5.29
N ILE A 138 -5.60 10.54 -4.20
CA ILE A 138 -6.39 9.54 -3.46
C ILE A 138 -7.50 8.99 -4.35
N LYS A 139 -8.28 9.86 -4.99
CA LYS A 139 -9.36 9.44 -5.90
C LYS A 139 -8.83 8.61 -7.06
N PHE A 140 -7.70 9.02 -7.64
CA PHE A 140 -7.01 8.27 -8.68
C PHE A 140 -6.55 6.90 -8.16
N LEU A 141 -5.86 6.85 -7.02
CA LEU A 141 -5.28 5.60 -6.50
C LEU A 141 -6.37 4.59 -6.15
N VAL A 142 -7.43 5.00 -5.42
CA VAL A 142 -8.54 4.12 -5.05
C VAL A 142 -9.23 3.53 -6.29
N ASN A 143 -9.41 4.33 -7.35
CA ASN A 143 -9.99 3.84 -8.60
C ASN A 143 -9.03 2.96 -9.39
N TYR A 144 -7.73 3.24 -9.35
CA TYR A 144 -6.70 2.46 -10.03
C TYR A 144 -6.59 1.05 -9.43
N VAL A 145 -6.52 0.93 -8.10
CA VAL A 145 -6.31 -0.36 -7.40
C VAL A 145 -7.52 -1.30 -7.48
N LYS A 146 -8.70 -0.78 -7.85
CA LYS A 146 -9.89 -1.60 -8.16
C LYS A 146 -9.72 -2.42 -9.43
N LYS A 147 -8.85 -1.98 -10.36
CA LYS A 147 -8.65 -2.61 -11.68
C LYS A 147 -7.23 -3.13 -11.90
N HIS A 148 -6.28 -2.66 -11.11
CA HIS A 148 -4.85 -2.94 -11.29
C HIS A 148 -4.19 -3.38 -9.97
N ASN A 149 -3.08 -4.10 -10.10
CA ASN A 149 -2.27 -4.52 -8.98
C ASN A 149 -1.17 -3.49 -8.66
N PHE A 150 -0.44 -3.69 -7.57
CA PHE A 150 0.60 -2.76 -7.12
C PHE A 150 1.98 -2.95 -7.78
N ILE A 151 2.11 -3.83 -8.79
CA ILE A 151 3.42 -4.17 -9.38
C ILE A 151 4.08 -2.93 -9.97
N VAL A 152 3.31 -2.09 -10.66
CA VAL A 152 3.81 -0.83 -11.25
C VAL A 152 4.43 0.08 -10.19
N PHE A 153 3.81 0.21 -9.02
CA PHE A 153 4.34 0.99 -7.90
C PHE A 153 5.60 0.36 -7.30
N GLY A 154 5.69 -0.97 -7.27
CA GLY A 154 6.89 -1.70 -6.84
C GLY A 154 8.08 -1.42 -7.76
N VAL A 155 7.89 -1.56 -9.07
CA VAL A 155 8.92 -1.29 -10.08
C VAL A 155 9.36 0.17 -10.02
N TYR A 156 8.42 1.11 -9.93
CA TYR A 156 8.70 2.53 -9.75
C TYR A 156 9.61 2.81 -8.54
N ARG A 157 9.33 2.18 -7.38
CA ARG A 157 10.14 2.36 -6.17
C ARG A 157 11.55 1.78 -6.30
N ILE A 158 11.71 0.65 -6.99
CA ILE A 158 13.05 0.08 -7.25
C ILE A 158 13.87 1.02 -8.12
N ILE A 159 13.28 1.54 -9.20
CA ILE A 159 13.95 2.51 -10.08
C ILE A 159 14.34 3.75 -9.30
N LEU A 160 13.42 4.32 -8.50
CA LEU A 160 13.73 5.46 -7.66
C LEU A 160 14.86 5.18 -6.66
N ALA A 161 14.90 3.99 -6.05
CA ALA A 161 15.96 3.62 -5.12
C ALA A 161 17.33 3.58 -5.82
N ILE A 162 17.40 3.02 -7.04
CA ILE A 162 18.61 3.01 -7.86
C ILE A 162 19.04 4.44 -8.22
N LEU A 163 18.11 5.29 -8.65
CA LEU A 163 18.41 6.68 -8.98
C LEU A 163 18.92 7.45 -7.75
N PHE A 164 18.25 7.31 -6.61
CA PHE A 164 18.69 7.93 -5.36
C PHE A 164 20.12 7.48 -4.99
N TRP A 165 20.41 6.19 -5.11
CA TRP A 165 21.75 5.66 -4.86
C TRP A 165 22.82 6.24 -5.81
N LEU A 166 22.50 6.46 -7.08
CA LEU A 166 23.47 6.98 -8.07
C LEU A 166 23.70 8.49 -7.99
N PHE A 167 22.68 9.26 -7.59
CA PHE A 167 22.71 10.72 -7.68
C PHE A 167 22.86 11.44 -6.33
N VAL A 168 22.54 10.78 -5.21
CA VAL A 168 22.51 11.42 -3.88
C VAL A 168 23.56 10.84 -2.94
N MET A 169 23.84 9.54 -3.01
CA MET A 169 24.92 8.88 -2.27
C MET A 169 26.23 8.95 -3.05
#